data_AF-A0A7D9I1R1-F1
#
_entry.id   AF-A0A7D9I1R1-F1
#
_cell.length_a   1.000
_cell.length_b   1.000
_cell.length_c   1.000
_cell.angle_alpha   90.00
_cell.angle_beta   90.00
_cell.angle_gamma   90.00
#
_symmetry.space_group_name_H-M   'P 1'
#
loop_
_entity.id
_entity.type
_entity.pdbx_description
1 polymer ?
#
loop_
_entity_poly.entity_id
_entity_poly.type
_entity_poly.pdbx_seq_one_letter_code
_entity_poly.pdbx_strand_id
1 'polypeptide(L)'
;MNHLQTWYILFYCKDGWLSSASLATMPGFVDTYKVDLVDPYFGFKSWNDFFTRKLKNNQVRPIAEPNNSYVICSPCDSIPYSIEKNPKLRDQFWIKSQPYSLEHLLDDEALAEKYVGGTVFQAVLHPTYYHRWHAPVDGTITKANIKQGAYYAEALSMGYYPAHNTHAQRYIVHLNTRAIIHIDTGNPNIGTVIFVAVGIYEVSSCHIEVYYGQKVKKGDLLGTFQFGGSTYCLLFQKGVEITFGAELPDGKLKTGLQFVNSAIGTVVIPAHGNNYLSNGRN
;
A
#
# COMPACT_ATOMS: atom_id res chain seq x y z
N MET A 1 0.11 12.88 -8.63
CA MET A 1 -0.60 12.25 -9.76
C MET A 1 -1.82 13.09 -10.07
N ASN A 2 -2.07 13.34 -11.35
CA ASN A 2 -3.15 14.23 -11.74
C ASN A 2 -4.48 13.48 -11.81
N HIS A 3 -5.49 14.10 -11.24
CA HIS A 3 -6.89 13.78 -11.46
C HIS A 3 -7.22 13.77 -12.97
N LEU A 4 -6.50 14.54 -13.81
CA LEU A 4 -6.68 14.55 -15.27
C LEU A 4 -6.50 13.21 -15.97
N GLN A 5 -5.60 12.31 -15.58
CA GLN A 5 -5.50 11.04 -16.33
C GLN A 5 -6.76 10.20 -16.10
N THR A 6 -7.27 10.20 -14.87
CA THR A 6 -8.55 9.55 -14.55
C THR A 6 -9.73 10.31 -15.16
N TRP A 7 -9.75 11.64 -15.07
CA TRP A 7 -10.80 12.47 -15.64
C TRP A 7 -10.83 12.44 -17.17
N TYR A 8 -9.68 12.46 -17.82
CA TYR A 8 -9.54 12.38 -19.27
C TYR A 8 -9.97 11.01 -19.80
N ILE A 9 -9.55 9.93 -19.12
CA ILE A 9 -9.96 8.56 -19.44
C ILE A 9 -11.46 8.37 -19.21
N LEU A 10 -12.03 8.92 -18.13
CA LEU A 10 -13.43 8.71 -17.76
C LEU A 10 -14.41 9.61 -18.50
N PHE A 11 -14.06 10.88 -18.73
CA PHE A 11 -15.03 11.89 -19.18
C PHE A 11 -14.75 12.43 -20.60
N TYR A 12 -13.51 12.37 -21.10
CA TYR A 12 -13.15 12.98 -22.39
C TYR A 12 -12.88 11.97 -23.52
N CYS A 13 -12.70 10.69 -23.19
CA CYS A 13 -12.57 9.64 -24.21
C CYS A 13 -13.94 9.14 -24.63
N LYS A 14 -14.24 9.18 -25.94
CA LYS A 14 -15.53 8.77 -26.54
C LYS A 14 -15.99 7.36 -26.12
N ASP A 15 -15.03 6.48 -25.80
CA ASP A 15 -15.26 5.08 -25.42
C ASP A 15 -14.87 4.79 -23.94
N GLY A 16 -14.68 5.85 -23.14
CA GLY A 16 -14.39 5.77 -21.71
C GLY A 16 -13.11 4.99 -21.38
N TRP A 17 -13.19 4.14 -20.35
CA TRP A 17 -12.03 3.46 -19.78
C TRP A 17 -11.42 2.34 -20.62
N LEU A 18 -12.09 1.90 -21.68
CA LEU A 18 -11.56 0.92 -22.65
C LEU A 18 -11.13 1.56 -23.96
N SER A 19 -11.15 2.89 -24.05
CA SER A 19 -10.63 3.62 -25.20
C SER A 19 -9.15 3.27 -25.47
N SER A 20 -8.73 3.39 -26.74
CA SER A 20 -7.34 3.16 -27.12
C SER A 20 -6.35 4.03 -26.34
N ALA A 21 -6.75 5.27 -26.00
CA ALA A 21 -5.96 6.17 -25.17
C ALA A 21 -5.79 5.64 -23.73
N SER A 22 -6.87 5.13 -23.12
CA SER A 22 -6.80 4.48 -21.80
C SER A 22 -5.91 3.24 -21.82
N LEU A 23 -6.11 2.34 -22.79
CA LEU A 23 -5.33 1.12 -22.93
C LEU A 23 -3.84 1.40 -23.19
N ALA A 24 -3.52 2.49 -23.90
CA ALA A 24 -2.13 2.93 -24.11
C ALA A 24 -1.43 3.32 -22.80
N THR A 25 -2.17 3.73 -21.76
CA THR A 25 -1.63 3.98 -20.41
C THR A 25 -1.45 2.71 -19.57
N MET A 26 -1.91 1.56 -20.05
CA MET A 26 -1.82 0.25 -19.41
C MET A 26 -1.20 -0.78 -20.38
N PRO A 27 0.09 -0.64 -20.72
CA PRO A 27 0.76 -1.58 -21.63
C PRO A 27 0.65 -3.02 -21.12
N GLY A 28 0.34 -3.96 -22.01
CA GLY A 28 0.17 -5.38 -21.67
C GLY A 28 -1.13 -5.70 -20.90
N PHE A 29 -2.17 -4.86 -21.02
CA PHE A 29 -3.44 -5.02 -20.30
C PHE A 29 -4.04 -6.44 -20.41
N VAL A 30 -4.16 -6.95 -21.65
CA VAL A 30 -4.76 -8.28 -21.95
C VAL A 30 -3.90 -9.44 -21.45
N ASP A 31 -2.59 -9.24 -21.35
CA ASP A 31 -1.66 -10.24 -20.83
C ASP A 31 -1.61 -10.26 -19.31
N THR A 32 -1.87 -9.11 -18.68
CA THR A 32 -1.77 -8.92 -17.24
C THR A 32 -3.07 -9.26 -16.52
N TYR A 33 -4.21 -8.88 -17.08
CA TYR A 33 -5.50 -8.95 -16.38
C TYR A 33 -6.41 -10.04 -16.94
N LYS A 34 -7.31 -10.54 -16.09
CA LYS A 34 -8.37 -11.44 -16.50
C LYS A 34 -9.42 -10.63 -17.27
N VAL A 35 -9.51 -10.90 -18.57
CA VAL A 35 -10.42 -10.25 -19.51
C VAL A 35 -11.15 -11.29 -20.36
N ASP A 36 -12.35 -10.96 -20.81
CA ASP A 36 -13.08 -11.72 -21.82
C ASP A 36 -12.99 -11.01 -23.17
N LEU A 37 -12.17 -11.53 -24.09
CA LEU A 37 -11.92 -10.87 -25.38
C LEU A 37 -13.10 -10.93 -26.36
N VAL A 38 -14.11 -11.77 -26.12
CA VAL A 38 -15.32 -11.79 -26.96
C VAL A 38 -16.36 -10.78 -26.52
N ASP A 39 -16.26 -10.28 -25.28
CA ASP A 39 -17.13 -9.25 -24.73
C ASP A 39 -16.58 -7.86 -25.07
N PRO A 40 -17.40 -6.92 -25.60
CA PRO A 40 -16.94 -5.59 -26.00
C PRO A 40 -16.43 -4.74 -24.82
N TYR A 41 -16.79 -5.10 -23.59
CA TYR A 41 -16.34 -4.48 -22.36
C TYR A 41 -15.29 -5.32 -21.62
N PHE A 42 -14.67 -6.28 -22.31
CA PHE A 42 -13.72 -7.22 -21.74
C PHE A 42 -14.25 -8.03 -20.55
N GLY A 43 -15.58 -8.18 -20.45
CA GLY A 43 -16.28 -8.88 -19.38
C GLY A 43 -16.51 -8.06 -18.11
N PHE A 44 -16.17 -6.76 -18.11
CA PHE A 44 -16.42 -5.88 -16.97
C PHE A 44 -17.84 -5.32 -16.97
N LYS A 45 -18.55 -5.50 -15.84
CA LYS A 45 -19.96 -5.09 -15.71
C LYS A 45 -20.16 -3.66 -15.24
N SER A 46 -19.10 -3.05 -14.71
CA SER A 46 -19.13 -1.68 -14.20
C SER A 46 -17.71 -1.13 -14.12
N TRP A 47 -17.62 0.17 -13.90
CA TRP A 47 -16.34 0.83 -13.64
C TRP A 47 -15.62 0.26 -12.42
N ASN A 48 -16.34 -0.05 -11.33
CA ASN A 48 -15.73 -0.68 -10.14
C ASN A 48 -15.21 -2.09 -10.43
N ASP A 49 -15.88 -2.84 -11.30
CA ASP A 49 -15.43 -4.17 -11.73
C ASP A 49 -14.11 -4.08 -12.51
N PHE A 50 -14.01 -3.11 -13.44
CA PHE A 50 -12.76 -2.79 -14.13
C PHE A 50 -11.66 -2.27 -13.18
N PHE A 51 -12.01 -1.40 -12.24
CA PHE A 51 -11.06 -0.78 -11.32
C PHE A 51 -10.46 -1.82 -10.36
N THR A 52 -11.32 -2.75 -9.91
CA THR A 52 -10.95 -3.90 -9.07
C THR A 52 -10.66 -5.15 -9.91
N ARG A 53 -10.30 -5.00 -11.19
CA ARG A 53 -9.98 -6.14 -12.08
C ARG A 53 -8.99 -7.12 -11.45
N LYS A 54 -9.12 -8.39 -11.82
CA LYS A 54 -8.26 -9.47 -11.33
C LYS A 54 -7.05 -9.63 -12.25
N LEU A 55 -5.93 -10.06 -11.69
CA LEU A 55 -4.80 -10.55 -12.48
C LEU A 55 -5.22 -11.81 -13.26
N LYS A 56 -4.61 -12.01 -14.42
CA LYS A 56 -4.85 -13.17 -15.29
C LYS A 56 -4.52 -14.48 -14.56
N ASN A 57 -3.40 -14.49 -13.85
CA ASN A 57 -2.92 -15.57 -12.99
C ASN A 57 -1.82 -15.04 -12.05
N ASN A 58 -1.28 -15.89 -11.17
CA ASN A 58 -0.23 -15.48 -10.24
C ASN A 58 1.16 -15.29 -10.91
N GLN A 59 1.35 -15.77 -12.14
CA GLN A 59 2.64 -15.66 -12.85
C GLN A 59 2.92 -14.25 -13.36
N VAL A 60 1.89 -13.43 -13.60
CA VAL A 60 2.08 -12.04 -14.04
C VAL A 60 2.61 -11.13 -12.92
N ARG A 61 2.51 -11.58 -11.66
CA ARG A 61 2.97 -10.89 -10.45
C ARG A 61 3.54 -11.93 -9.47
N PRO A 62 4.69 -12.54 -9.79
CA PRO A 62 5.26 -13.61 -8.99
C PRO A 62 5.68 -13.09 -7.62
N ILE A 63 5.56 -13.96 -6.62
CA ILE A 63 5.96 -13.65 -5.25
C ILE A 63 7.48 -13.67 -5.12
N ALA A 64 8.04 -12.55 -4.69
CA ALA A 64 9.46 -12.43 -4.42
C ALA A 64 9.83 -13.21 -3.15
N GLU A 65 10.80 -14.12 -3.30
CA GLU A 65 11.33 -14.97 -2.24
C GLU A 65 10.23 -15.57 -1.35
N PRO A 66 9.36 -16.44 -1.91
CA PRO A 66 8.16 -16.92 -1.22
C PRO A 66 8.47 -17.70 0.07
N ASN A 67 9.68 -18.25 0.18
CA ASN A 67 10.13 -19.01 1.36
C ASN A 67 11.01 -18.19 2.31
N ASN A 68 11.25 -16.90 2.03
CA ASN A 68 12.03 -16.02 2.89
C ASN A 68 11.08 -15.11 3.71
N SER A 69 10.95 -15.41 5.00
CA SER A 69 10.09 -14.65 5.92
C SER A 69 10.62 -13.25 6.24
N TYR A 70 11.90 -12.96 5.98
CA TYR A 70 12.50 -11.65 6.20
C TYR A 70 12.29 -10.68 5.03
N VAL A 71 11.84 -11.17 3.88
CA VAL A 71 11.52 -10.31 2.73
C VAL A 71 10.08 -9.84 2.81
N ILE A 72 9.91 -8.52 2.79
CA ILE A 72 8.62 -7.85 2.74
C ILE A 72 8.27 -7.61 1.27
N CYS A 73 7.09 -8.09 0.85
CA CYS A 73 6.58 -7.86 -0.49
C CYS A 73 5.72 -6.61 -0.59
N SER A 74 5.69 -6.01 -1.77
CA SER A 74 4.76 -4.94 -2.08
C SER A 74 3.33 -5.49 -2.01
N PRO A 75 2.44 -4.91 -1.20
CA PRO A 75 1.04 -5.31 -1.17
C PRO A 75 0.27 -4.86 -2.43
N CYS A 76 0.77 -3.87 -3.19
CA CYS A 76 0.08 -3.27 -4.33
C CYS A 76 1.02 -3.00 -5.52
N ASP A 77 0.46 -2.86 -6.72
CA ASP A 77 1.14 -2.13 -7.82
C ASP A 77 1.19 -0.64 -7.43
N SER A 78 2.36 -0.13 -7.07
CA SER A 78 2.48 1.19 -6.42
C SER A 78 3.84 1.86 -6.64
N ILE A 79 3.95 3.13 -6.30
CA ILE A 79 5.21 3.88 -6.31
C ILE A 79 5.54 4.30 -4.87
N PRO A 80 6.76 4.03 -4.35
CA PRO A 80 7.21 4.52 -3.07
C PRO A 80 7.03 6.04 -2.94
N TYR A 81 6.47 6.48 -1.82
CA TYR A 81 6.20 7.89 -1.55
C TYR A 81 6.98 8.39 -0.34
N SER A 82 7.03 7.62 0.75
CA SER A 82 7.70 8.03 1.97
C SER A 82 8.20 6.85 2.78
N ILE A 83 9.35 7.02 3.44
CA ILE A 83 9.82 6.16 4.52
C ILE A 83 10.05 7.07 5.71
N GLU A 84 9.20 6.96 6.73
CA GLU A 84 9.34 7.72 7.98
C GLU A 84 9.97 6.83 9.04
N LYS A 85 11.08 7.30 9.61
CA LYS A 85 11.77 6.65 10.73
C LYS A 85 11.45 7.40 12.01
N ASN A 86 11.28 6.68 13.11
CA ASN A 86 10.94 7.23 14.42
C ASN A 86 9.64 8.08 14.45
N PRO A 87 8.51 7.57 13.90
CA PRO A 87 7.22 8.25 14.01
C PRO A 87 6.82 8.42 15.48
N LYS A 88 6.09 9.50 15.77
CA LYS A 88 5.61 9.83 17.12
C LYS A 88 4.14 9.44 17.30
N LEU A 89 3.74 9.30 18.57
CA LEU A 89 2.34 9.06 18.92
C LEU A 89 1.45 10.20 18.39
N ARG A 90 1.80 11.43 18.77
CA ARG A 90 1.25 12.70 18.29
C ARG A 90 2.40 13.52 17.69
N ASP A 91 2.15 14.23 16.60
CA ASP A 91 3.17 15.07 15.96
C ASP A 91 2.57 16.39 15.45
N GLN A 92 3.44 17.38 15.23
CA GLN A 92 3.05 18.74 14.84
C GLN A 92 3.15 18.95 13.33
N PHE A 93 2.15 19.61 12.75
CA PHE A 93 2.13 19.94 11.32
C PHE A 93 2.59 21.39 11.11
N TRP A 94 3.71 21.61 10.41
CA TRP A 94 4.09 22.95 9.92
C TRP A 94 4.14 22.91 8.39
N ILE A 95 3.48 23.89 7.73
CA ILE A 95 3.50 24.19 6.29
C ILE A 95 4.59 23.42 5.53
N LYS A 96 4.18 22.32 4.88
CA LYS A 96 4.93 21.41 3.97
C LYS A 96 5.71 20.24 4.58
N SER A 97 5.79 20.12 5.90
CA SER A 97 6.33 18.92 6.57
C SER A 97 5.20 18.23 7.34
N GLN A 98 4.63 17.20 6.73
CA GLN A 98 3.48 16.47 7.27
C GLN A 98 3.94 15.18 7.95
N PRO A 99 4.13 15.16 9.28
CA PRO A 99 4.49 13.93 9.97
C PRO A 99 3.32 12.94 10.08
N TYR A 100 3.66 11.71 10.42
CA TYR A 100 2.67 10.74 10.88
C TYR A 100 2.45 10.90 12.37
N SER A 101 1.21 11.19 12.77
CA SER A 101 0.74 10.88 14.11
C SER A 101 0.17 9.46 14.11
N LEU A 102 0.84 8.55 14.82
CA LEU A 102 0.44 7.14 14.87
C LEU A 102 -0.94 6.95 15.49
N GLU A 103 -1.29 7.75 16.50
CA GLU A 103 -2.61 7.73 17.12
C GLU A 103 -3.71 7.98 16.09
N HIS A 104 -3.57 9.05 15.29
CA HIS A 104 -4.55 9.40 14.27
C HIS A 104 -4.57 8.36 13.14
N LEU A 105 -3.41 7.86 12.72
CA LEU A 105 -3.32 6.83 11.67
C LEU A 105 -3.99 5.51 12.10
N LEU A 106 -3.79 5.07 13.34
CA LEU A 106 -4.25 3.76 13.80
C LEU A 106 -5.61 3.77 14.52
N ASP A 107 -6.08 4.95 14.95
CA ASP A 107 -7.32 5.10 15.72
C ASP A 107 -7.36 4.22 16.99
N ASP A 108 -6.20 3.98 17.58
CA ASP A 108 -5.98 3.08 18.71
C ASP A 108 -4.68 3.50 19.40
N GLU A 109 -4.79 4.31 20.46
CA GLU A 109 -3.63 4.91 21.15
C GLU A 109 -2.72 3.84 21.74
N ALA A 110 -3.29 2.84 22.42
CA ALA A 110 -2.55 1.76 23.07
C ALA A 110 -1.78 0.89 22.07
N LEU A 111 -2.34 0.68 20.88
CA LEU A 111 -1.62 0.06 19.76
C LEU A 111 -0.53 0.99 19.22
N ALA A 112 -0.87 2.26 18.98
CA ALA A 112 0.04 3.23 18.39
C ALA A 112 1.32 3.41 19.19
N GLU A 113 1.25 3.35 20.52
CA GLU A 113 2.43 3.38 21.40
C GLU A 113 3.46 2.29 21.05
N LYS A 114 3.03 1.10 20.63
CA LYS A 114 3.93 -0.01 20.26
C LYS A 114 4.72 0.26 18.97
N TYR A 115 4.29 1.23 18.16
CA TYR A 115 4.91 1.60 16.89
C TYR A 115 5.68 2.93 16.99
N VAL A 116 5.64 3.62 18.14
CA VAL A 116 6.46 4.82 18.39
C VAL A 116 7.94 4.45 18.27
N GLY A 117 8.71 5.23 17.52
CA GLY A 117 10.11 4.90 17.25
C GLY A 117 10.32 3.80 16.19
N GLY A 118 9.26 3.35 15.54
CA GLY A 118 9.30 2.34 14.48
C GLY A 118 9.60 2.90 13.08
N THR A 119 9.04 2.24 12.06
CA THR A 119 9.13 2.69 10.67
C THR A 119 7.75 2.69 10.01
N VAL A 120 7.43 3.73 9.24
CA VAL A 120 6.26 3.78 8.34
C VAL A 120 6.75 3.86 6.90
N PHE A 121 6.42 2.86 6.09
CA PHE A 121 6.58 2.91 4.64
C PHE A 121 5.24 3.28 4.00
N GLN A 122 5.22 4.29 3.13
CA GLN A 122 4.03 4.67 2.36
C GLN A 122 4.32 4.64 0.87
N ALA A 123 3.35 4.12 0.11
CA ALA A 123 3.36 4.16 -1.34
C ALA A 123 1.98 4.55 -1.89
N VAL A 124 1.96 5.04 -3.12
CA VAL A 124 0.75 5.55 -3.80
C VAL A 124 0.43 4.71 -5.02
N LEU A 125 -0.85 4.51 -5.31
CA LEU A 125 -1.31 3.78 -6.48
C LEU A 125 -1.78 4.77 -7.55
N HIS A 126 -1.37 4.52 -8.79
CA HIS A 126 -1.95 5.21 -9.93
C HIS A 126 -3.32 4.61 -10.25
N PRO A 127 -4.33 5.40 -10.66
CA PRO A 127 -5.67 4.91 -11.03
C PRO A 127 -5.69 3.81 -12.10
N THR A 128 -4.64 3.70 -12.90
CA THR A 128 -4.46 2.67 -13.94
C THR A 128 -3.73 1.41 -13.44
N TYR A 129 -3.29 1.39 -12.18
CA TYR A 129 -2.63 0.24 -11.55
C TYR A 129 -3.65 -0.77 -11.03
N TYR A 130 -3.14 -1.88 -10.51
CA TYR A 130 -3.91 -2.93 -9.87
C TYR A 130 -4.27 -2.51 -8.43
N HIS A 131 -5.57 -2.40 -8.13
CA HIS A 131 -6.11 -1.84 -6.89
C HIS A 131 -6.58 -2.91 -5.88
N ARG A 132 -6.10 -4.14 -6.02
CA ARG A 132 -6.26 -5.15 -4.99
C ARG A 132 -4.98 -5.23 -4.18
N TRP A 133 -5.12 -5.36 -2.87
CA TRP A 133 -4.01 -5.37 -1.93
C TRP A 133 -3.80 -6.77 -1.40
N HIS A 134 -2.53 -7.17 -1.30
CA HIS A 134 -2.09 -8.51 -0.97
C HIS A 134 -1.23 -8.53 0.28
N ALA A 135 -1.14 -9.68 0.94
CA ALA A 135 -0.39 -9.83 2.16
C ALA A 135 1.11 -9.62 1.89
N PRO A 136 1.77 -8.64 2.55
CA PRO A 136 3.19 -8.36 2.34
C PRO A 136 4.10 -9.40 3.01
N VAL A 137 3.57 -10.13 3.99
CA VAL A 137 4.24 -11.13 4.82
C VAL A 137 3.28 -12.29 5.11
N ASP A 138 3.86 -13.44 5.47
CA ASP A 138 3.11 -14.54 6.09
C ASP A 138 2.63 -14.13 7.50
N GLY A 139 1.47 -14.62 7.92
CA GLY A 139 1.04 -14.43 9.31
C GLY A 139 -0.40 -14.82 9.59
N THR A 140 -0.88 -14.40 10.76
CA THR A 140 -2.27 -14.55 11.20
C THR A 140 -2.90 -13.16 11.34
N ILE A 141 -4.10 -12.98 10.80
CA ILE A 141 -4.85 -11.74 10.93
C ILE A 141 -5.34 -11.60 12.37
N THR A 142 -4.88 -10.59 13.09
CA THR A 142 -5.26 -10.34 14.50
C THR A 142 -6.21 -9.15 14.67
N LYS A 143 -6.37 -8.34 13.62
CA LYS A 143 -7.38 -7.27 13.52
C LYS A 143 -7.59 -6.95 12.04
N ALA A 144 -8.83 -6.69 11.65
CA ALA A 144 -9.16 -6.18 10.32
C ALA A 144 -10.42 -5.33 10.42
N ASN A 145 -10.28 -4.02 10.31
CA ASN A 145 -11.40 -3.09 10.47
C ASN A 145 -11.30 -1.88 9.55
N ILE A 146 -12.45 -1.29 9.25
CA ILE A 146 -12.54 -0.02 8.51
C ILE A 146 -12.79 1.09 9.53
N LYS A 147 -11.93 2.10 9.54
CA LYS A 147 -12.20 3.38 10.21
C LYS A 147 -12.78 4.32 9.18
N GLN A 148 -14.03 4.74 9.39
CA GLN A 148 -14.66 5.77 8.55
C GLN A 148 -13.99 7.12 8.78
N GLY A 149 -13.81 7.87 7.70
CA GLY A 149 -13.16 9.17 7.71
C GLY A 149 -13.93 10.25 6.95
N ALA A 150 -13.31 11.41 6.83
CA ALA A 150 -13.82 12.56 6.11
C ALA A 150 -13.22 12.65 4.70
N TYR A 151 -13.93 13.35 3.81
CA TYR A 151 -13.53 13.58 2.43
C TYR A 151 -13.77 15.02 2.04
N TYR A 152 -12.95 15.50 1.12
CA TYR A 152 -13.10 16.82 0.52
C TYR A 152 -13.10 16.65 -1.00
N ALA A 153 -14.09 17.24 -1.65
CA ALA A 153 -14.11 17.37 -3.10
C ALA A 153 -13.50 18.72 -3.51
N GLU A 154 -12.79 18.76 -4.62
CA GLU A 154 -12.33 20.02 -5.20
C GLU A 154 -13.53 20.75 -5.80
N ALA A 155 -13.73 22.02 -5.44
CA ALA A 155 -14.81 22.82 -5.99
C ALA A 155 -14.53 23.12 -7.47
N LEU A 156 -15.54 22.96 -8.33
CA LEU A 156 -15.42 23.19 -9.79
C LEU A 156 -14.87 24.60 -10.14
N SER A 157 -15.08 25.59 -9.26
CA SER A 157 -14.61 26.96 -9.42
C SER A 157 -13.09 27.14 -9.23
N MET A 158 -12.38 26.17 -8.65
CA MET A 158 -10.94 26.28 -8.37
C MET A 158 -10.06 26.13 -9.61
N GLY A 159 -10.64 25.75 -10.75
CA GLY A 159 -9.88 25.38 -11.94
C GLY A 159 -9.04 24.12 -11.71
N TYR A 160 -8.25 23.72 -12.69
CA TYR A 160 -7.38 22.56 -12.57
C TYR A 160 -5.97 22.96 -12.09
N TYR A 161 -5.48 22.30 -11.04
CA TYR A 161 -4.08 22.39 -10.62
C TYR A 161 -3.47 20.99 -10.39
N PRO A 162 -2.38 20.62 -11.10
CA PRO A 162 -1.82 19.26 -11.08
C PRO A 162 -1.33 18.73 -9.72
N ALA A 163 -1.13 19.61 -8.75
CA ALA A 163 -0.39 19.31 -7.52
C ALA A 163 -1.17 19.58 -6.22
N HIS A 164 -2.46 19.93 -6.26
CA HIS A 164 -3.17 20.40 -5.06
C HIS A 164 -3.07 19.42 -3.87
N ASN A 165 -3.04 18.11 -4.14
CA ASN A 165 -3.20 17.10 -3.09
C ASN A 165 -2.02 16.11 -2.97
N THR A 166 -0.98 16.24 -3.81
CA THR A 166 0.28 15.48 -3.63
C THR A 166 1.10 15.98 -2.44
N HIS A 167 0.91 17.25 -2.08
CA HIS A 167 1.56 17.85 -0.91
C HIS A 167 0.90 17.42 0.41
N ALA A 168 -0.29 16.79 0.35
CA ALA A 168 -1.08 16.39 1.51
C ALA A 168 -1.10 14.88 1.80
N GLN A 169 -0.33 14.07 1.07
CA GLN A 169 -0.45 12.60 1.11
C GLN A 169 -0.15 11.99 2.48
N ARG A 170 0.82 12.53 3.23
CA ARG A 170 1.11 12.05 4.60
C ARG A 170 0.05 12.49 5.60
N TYR A 171 -0.63 13.62 5.35
CA TYR A 171 -1.68 14.12 6.24
C TYR A 171 -3.02 13.39 6.02
N ILE A 172 -3.36 13.08 4.77
CA ILE A 172 -4.64 12.49 4.39
C ILE A 172 -4.92 11.14 5.08
N VAL A 173 -3.88 10.39 5.42
CA VAL A 173 -4.00 9.11 6.15
C VAL A 173 -4.66 9.24 7.52
N HIS A 174 -4.64 10.44 8.11
CA HIS A 174 -5.25 10.73 9.41
C HIS A 174 -6.76 10.99 9.31
N LEU A 175 -7.22 11.46 8.15
CA LEU A 175 -8.58 11.97 7.98
C LEU A 175 -9.47 11.01 7.21
N ASN A 176 -8.94 10.31 6.21
CA ASN A 176 -9.77 9.56 5.27
C ASN A 176 -10.16 8.18 5.80
N THR A 177 -11.22 7.59 5.21
CA THR A 177 -11.56 6.19 5.46
C THR A 177 -10.38 5.32 5.09
N ARG A 178 -10.08 4.41 6.01
CA ARG A 178 -8.95 3.51 5.91
C ARG A 178 -9.29 2.14 6.46
N ALA A 179 -8.76 1.12 5.81
CA ALA A 179 -8.79 -0.24 6.32
C ALA A 179 -7.47 -0.54 7.02
N ILE A 180 -7.55 -1.00 8.26
CA ILE A 180 -6.41 -1.29 9.13
C ILE A 180 -6.41 -2.80 9.37
N ILE A 181 -5.32 -3.46 8.94
CA ILE A 181 -5.16 -4.91 9.04
C ILE A 181 -3.85 -5.23 9.76
N HIS A 182 -3.95 -6.03 10.81
CA HIS A 182 -2.81 -6.49 11.59
C HIS A 182 -2.46 -7.90 11.18
N ILE A 183 -1.19 -8.11 10.82
CA ILE A 183 -0.66 -9.40 10.40
C ILE A 183 0.42 -9.79 11.40
N ASP A 184 0.07 -10.67 12.35
CA ASP A 184 1.04 -11.24 13.27
C ASP A 184 1.85 -12.31 12.54
N THR A 185 3.14 -12.04 12.34
CA THR A 185 4.02 -12.94 11.60
C THR A 185 4.41 -14.19 12.39
N GLY A 186 4.22 -14.18 13.71
CA GLY A 186 4.78 -15.19 14.62
C GLY A 186 6.32 -15.22 14.68
N ASN A 187 7.01 -14.33 13.93
CA ASN A 187 8.45 -14.19 13.96
C ASN A 187 8.82 -13.04 14.90
N PRO A 188 9.53 -13.28 16.01
CA PRO A 188 9.86 -12.24 16.98
C PRO A 188 10.77 -11.13 16.42
N ASN A 189 11.50 -11.40 15.33
CA ASN A 189 12.36 -10.41 14.67
C ASN A 189 11.56 -9.41 13.80
N ILE A 190 10.28 -9.69 13.52
CA ILE A 190 9.41 -8.87 12.66
C ILE A 190 8.19 -8.38 13.46
N GLY A 191 7.65 -9.22 14.33
CA GLY A 191 6.48 -8.93 15.14
C GLY A 191 5.21 -8.85 14.30
N THR A 192 4.33 -7.90 14.65
CA THR A 192 3.11 -7.62 13.89
C THR A 192 3.36 -6.52 12.88
N VAL A 193 3.08 -6.80 11.61
CA VAL A 193 3.06 -5.79 10.54
C VAL A 193 1.65 -5.25 10.40
N ILE A 194 1.48 -3.93 10.46
CA ILE A 194 0.18 -3.31 10.19
C ILE A 194 0.17 -2.80 8.77
N PHE A 195 -0.76 -3.30 7.97
CA PHE A 195 -1.11 -2.74 6.68
C PHE A 195 -2.28 -1.77 6.86
N VAL A 196 -2.16 -0.55 6.30
CA VAL A 196 -3.23 0.44 6.27
C VAL A 196 -3.51 0.84 4.83
N ALA A 197 -4.67 0.48 4.29
CA ALA A 197 -5.17 1.01 3.02
C ALA A 197 -5.93 2.31 3.27
N VAL A 198 -5.65 3.37 2.52
CA VAL A 198 -6.27 4.69 2.69
C VAL A 198 -6.86 5.14 1.36
N GLY A 199 -8.17 5.39 1.32
CA GLY A 199 -8.82 6.02 0.16
C GLY A 199 -8.52 7.52 0.08
N ILE A 200 -8.38 8.08 -1.11
CA ILE A 200 -8.08 9.51 -1.32
C ILE A 200 -8.96 10.12 -2.42
N TYR A 201 -9.29 11.41 -2.32
CA TYR A 201 -10.13 12.20 -3.25
C TYR A 201 -11.60 11.79 -3.21
N GLU A 202 -12.25 11.68 -4.37
CA GLU A 202 -13.64 11.26 -4.62
C GLU A 202 -13.90 9.80 -4.18
N VAL A 203 -12.90 9.16 -3.56
CA VAL A 203 -12.70 7.71 -3.51
C VAL A 203 -12.33 7.27 -2.12
N SER A 204 -13.17 6.40 -1.61
CA SER A 204 -13.30 6.25 -0.16
C SER A 204 -13.53 4.81 0.28
N SER A 205 -13.69 3.90 -0.67
CA SER A 205 -14.21 2.56 -0.39
C SER A 205 -13.07 1.56 -0.31
N CYS A 206 -12.67 1.24 0.92
CA CYS A 206 -11.82 0.11 1.22
C CYS A 206 -12.70 -1.11 1.52
N HIS A 207 -12.51 -2.20 0.78
CA HIS A 207 -13.16 -3.47 1.06
C HIS A 207 -12.13 -4.46 1.61
N ILE A 208 -12.41 -5.06 2.76
CA ILE A 208 -11.58 -6.07 3.40
C ILE A 208 -12.15 -7.46 3.06
N GLU A 209 -11.29 -8.37 2.61
CA GLU A 209 -11.65 -9.75 2.23
C GLU A 209 -11.24 -10.78 3.31
N VAL A 210 -10.39 -10.37 4.25
CA VAL A 210 -9.88 -11.24 5.32
C VAL A 210 -10.62 -11.05 6.65
N TYR A 211 -10.51 -12.03 7.54
CA TYR A 211 -11.16 -12.04 8.85
C TYR A 211 -10.20 -12.39 9.99
N TYR A 212 -10.59 -12.05 11.22
CA TYR A 212 -9.81 -12.36 12.42
C TYR A 212 -9.52 -13.86 12.54
N GLY A 213 -8.27 -14.21 12.85
CA GLY A 213 -7.80 -15.59 12.99
C GLY A 213 -7.43 -16.27 11.67
N GLN A 214 -7.71 -15.65 10.52
CA GLN A 214 -7.30 -16.19 9.22
C GLN A 214 -5.78 -16.23 9.11
N LYS A 215 -5.24 -17.38 8.69
CA LYS A 215 -3.83 -17.49 8.29
C LYS A 215 -3.70 -17.05 6.84
N VAL A 216 -2.72 -16.19 6.57
CA VAL A 216 -2.40 -15.68 5.24
C VAL A 216 -0.95 -15.98 4.89
N LYS A 217 -0.71 -16.25 3.62
CA LYS A 217 0.60 -16.32 3.00
C LYS A 217 0.88 -15.03 2.24
N LYS A 218 2.16 -14.69 2.13
CA LYS A 218 2.64 -13.61 1.27
C LYS A 218 2.01 -13.75 -0.13
N GLY A 219 1.37 -12.68 -0.59
CA GLY A 219 0.64 -12.66 -1.85
C GLY A 219 -0.82 -13.10 -1.78
N ASP A 220 -1.35 -13.51 -0.63
CA ASP A 220 -2.80 -13.74 -0.47
C ASP A 220 -3.57 -12.41 -0.51
N LEU A 221 -4.80 -12.43 -1.04
CA LEU A 221 -5.65 -11.25 -1.15
C LEU A 221 -6.09 -10.76 0.24
N LEU A 222 -5.80 -9.50 0.56
CA LEU A 222 -6.29 -8.83 1.78
C LEU A 222 -7.59 -8.05 1.53
N GLY A 223 -7.72 -7.45 0.35
CA GLY A 223 -8.87 -6.60 0.04
C GLY A 223 -8.75 -5.87 -1.29
N THR A 224 -9.64 -4.90 -1.51
CA THR A 224 -9.60 -4.00 -2.68
C THR A 224 -9.85 -2.53 -2.33
N PHE A 225 -9.32 -1.61 -3.15
CA PHE A 225 -9.86 -0.26 -3.27
C PHE A 225 -10.90 -0.27 -4.39
N GLN A 226 -12.10 0.24 -4.13
CA GLN A 226 -13.03 0.60 -5.20
C GLN A 226 -12.68 1.99 -5.76
N PHE A 227 -13.32 2.38 -6.87
CA PHE A 227 -12.89 3.45 -7.76
C PHE A 227 -12.26 4.66 -7.05
N GLY A 228 -10.98 4.91 -7.44
CA GLY A 228 -10.10 6.09 -7.59
C GLY A 228 -8.91 6.26 -6.64
N GLY A 229 -8.64 7.44 -6.08
CA GLY A 229 -7.35 7.72 -5.44
C GLY A 229 -7.04 6.80 -4.25
N SER A 230 -5.81 6.28 -4.17
CA SER A 230 -5.43 5.41 -3.05
C SER A 230 -3.94 5.44 -2.70
N THR A 231 -3.67 5.22 -1.42
CA THR A 231 -2.33 5.03 -0.86
C THR A 231 -2.41 3.93 0.19
N TYR A 232 -1.27 3.35 0.55
CA TYR A 232 -1.17 2.47 1.70
C TYR A 232 0.06 2.77 2.54
N CYS A 233 -0.02 2.37 3.80
CA CYS A 233 1.10 2.34 4.72
C CYS A 233 1.40 0.91 5.19
N LEU A 234 2.68 0.62 5.42
CA LEU A 234 3.14 -0.51 6.22
C LEU A 234 3.83 0.05 7.45
N LEU A 235 3.42 -0.41 8.63
CA LEU A 235 4.01 -0.01 9.90
C LEU A 235 4.75 -1.19 10.53
N PHE A 236 5.94 -0.88 11.01
CA PHE A 236 6.83 -1.81 11.70
C PHE A 236 7.20 -1.25 13.06
N GLN A 237 7.25 -2.12 14.06
CA GLN A 237 7.54 -1.72 15.44
C GLN A 237 8.99 -1.23 15.59
N LYS A 238 9.25 -0.49 16.68
CA LYS A 238 10.62 -0.11 17.06
C LYS A 238 11.51 -1.34 17.18
N GLY A 239 12.73 -1.25 16.65
CA GLY A 239 13.72 -2.33 16.67
C GLY A 239 13.63 -3.30 15.48
N VAL A 240 12.59 -3.20 14.65
CA VAL A 240 12.53 -3.91 13.35
C VAL A 240 13.22 -3.05 12.31
N GLU A 241 14.49 -3.35 12.04
CA GLU A 241 15.26 -2.67 11.02
C GLU A 241 14.99 -3.27 9.64
N ILE A 242 14.73 -2.41 8.65
CA ILE A 242 14.39 -2.83 7.29
C ILE A 242 15.23 -2.02 6.31
N THR A 243 15.92 -2.73 5.43
CA THR A 243 16.58 -2.15 4.25
C THR A 243 15.56 -2.11 3.12
N PHE A 244 15.08 -0.92 2.76
CA PHE A 244 14.13 -0.76 1.66
C PHE A 244 14.88 -0.63 0.33
N GLY A 245 14.51 -1.46 -0.64
CA GLY A 245 15.08 -1.39 -1.99
C GLY A 245 14.72 -0.10 -2.74
N ALA A 246 13.74 0.67 -2.24
CA ALA A 246 13.32 1.95 -2.76
C ALA A 246 14.21 3.13 -2.33
N GLU A 247 14.97 2.99 -1.25
CA GLU A 247 15.81 4.06 -0.71
C GLU A 247 17.10 4.20 -1.52
N LEU A 248 17.40 5.42 -1.96
CA LEU A 248 18.61 5.76 -2.71
C LEU A 248 19.68 6.33 -1.77
N PRO A 249 20.98 6.24 -2.12
CA PRO A 249 22.06 6.75 -1.28
C PRO A 249 21.99 8.24 -0.95
N ASP A 250 21.27 9.04 -1.76
CA ASP A 250 21.05 10.47 -1.57
C ASP A 250 19.83 10.80 -0.70
N GLY A 251 19.21 9.78 -0.08
CA GLY A 251 18.02 9.91 0.76
C GLY A 251 16.72 10.09 -0.01
N LYS A 252 16.75 10.05 -1.36
CA LYS A 252 15.53 10.07 -2.18
C LYS A 252 14.95 8.66 -2.32
N LEU A 253 13.71 8.59 -2.76
CA LEU A 253 13.04 7.33 -3.09
C LEU A 253 13.01 7.10 -4.60
N LYS A 254 13.13 5.85 -5.01
CA LYS A 254 12.86 5.41 -6.39
C LYS A 254 11.45 5.79 -6.79
N THR A 255 11.30 6.39 -7.97
CA THR A 255 10.01 6.84 -8.53
C THR A 255 9.39 5.84 -9.50
N GLY A 256 9.89 4.59 -9.53
CA GLY A 256 9.43 3.54 -10.43
C GLY A 256 8.27 2.72 -9.86
N LEU A 257 7.45 2.17 -10.76
CA LEU A 257 6.41 1.21 -10.41
C LEU A 257 7.02 -0.04 -9.76
N GLN A 258 6.61 -0.32 -8.54
CA GLN A 258 6.81 -1.57 -7.84
C GLN A 258 5.56 -2.41 -7.99
N PHE A 259 5.72 -3.60 -8.58
CA PHE A 259 4.61 -4.52 -8.77
C PHE A 259 4.21 -5.16 -7.44
N VAL A 260 2.92 -5.48 -7.28
CA VAL A 260 2.45 -6.34 -6.20
C VAL A 260 3.26 -7.63 -6.17
N ASN A 261 3.53 -8.12 -4.97
CA ASN A 261 4.36 -9.29 -4.67
C ASN A 261 5.88 -9.13 -4.94
N SER A 262 6.35 -8.01 -5.53
CA SER A 262 7.80 -7.73 -5.64
C SER A 262 8.41 -7.41 -4.28
N ALA A 263 9.71 -7.69 -4.07
CA ALA A 263 10.38 -7.36 -2.80
C ALA A 263 10.55 -5.83 -2.66
N ILE A 264 10.08 -5.26 -1.54
CA ILE A 264 10.23 -3.83 -1.24
C ILE A 264 11.23 -3.55 -0.15
N GLY A 265 11.49 -4.54 0.72
CA GLY A 265 12.53 -4.45 1.73
C GLY A 265 12.81 -5.78 2.39
N THR A 266 13.94 -5.83 3.09
CA THR A 266 14.38 -7.00 3.84
C THR A 266 14.65 -6.60 5.28
N VAL A 267 14.11 -7.37 6.22
CA VAL A 267 14.36 -7.20 7.65
C VAL A 267 15.82 -7.56 7.95
N VAL A 268 16.52 -6.65 8.61
CA VAL A 268 17.91 -6.83 9.03
C VAL A 268 17.91 -7.60 10.34
N ILE A 269 18.51 -8.79 10.32
CA ILE A 269 18.69 -9.59 11.53
C ILE A 269 19.89 -9.01 12.29
N PRO A 270 19.75 -8.61 13.56
CA PRO A 270 20.89 -8.24 14.38
C PRO A 270 21.88 -9.40 14.40
N ALA A 271 23.15 -9.14 14.15
CA ALA A 271 24.19 -10.14 14.36
C ALA A 271 24.22 -10.44 15.87
N HIS A 272 23.52 -11.49 16.32
CA HIS A 272 23.71 -11.99 17.66
C HIS A 272 25.17 -12.43 17.77
N GLY A 273 25.93 -11.76 18.65
CA GLY A 273 27.32 -12.07 18.90
C GLY A 273 27.47 -13.55 19.24
N ASN A 274 28.28 -14.26 18.46
CA ASN A 274 28.77 -15.59 18.77
C ASN A 274 29.66 -15.51 20.03
N ASN A 275 29.05 -15.44 21.20
CA ASN A 275 29.68 -15.76 22.48
C ASN A 275 29.17 -17.11 22.96
N TYR A 276 29.43 -18.15 22.17
CA TYR A 276 29.58 -19.48 22.76
C TYR A 276 30.99 -19.58 23.30
N LEU A 277 31.06 -19.46 24.62
CA LEU A 277 32.17 -19.85 25.48
C LEU A 277 32.92 -21.05 24.89
N SER A 278 34.14 -20.84 24.44
CA SER A 278 35.18 -21.87 24.46
C SER A 278 35.50 -22.17 25.93
N ASN A 279 34.60 -22.90 26.59
CA ASN A 279 34.89 -23.54 27.85
C ASN A 279 36.01 -24.54 27.58
N GLY A 280 37.18 -24.20 28.09
CA GLY A 280 38.35 -25.05 28.07
C GLY A 280 38.05 -26.43 28.64
N ARG A 281 38.73 -27.42 28.06
CA ARG A 281 39.14 -28.60 28.79
C ARG A 281 40.64 -28.78 28.57
N ASN A 282 41.29 -28.98 29.70
CA ASN A 282 42.68 -29.35 29.95
C ASN A 282 43.29 -30.27 28.90
#